data_AF-A0AAP0BFK0-F1
#
_entry.id   AF-A0AAP0BFK0-F1
#
_cell.length_a   1.000
_cell.length_b   1.000
_cell.length_c   1.000
_cell.angle_alpha   90.00
_cell.angle_beta   90.00
_cell.angle_gamma   90.00
#
_symmetry.space_group_name_H-M   'P 1'
#
loop_
_entity.id
_entity.type
_entity.pdbx_description
1 polymer ?
#
loop_
_entity_poly.entity_id
_entity_poly.type
_entity_poly.pdbx_seq_one_letter_code
_entity_poly.pdbx_strand_id
1 'polypeptide(L)'
;MIPFTTLIDRLDSSVRTHAFILKSPRLRTTFSKAHDIKRSQRSYIIGSYLTSFLLEKGIINVINKNNEIVQIKKGYSYFCSPIYAVCNIDLDRLPVSLNLPMVYKPIDWSPIKD
;
A
#
# COMPACT_ATOMS: atom_id res chain seq x y z
N MET A 1 12.80 -6.07 1.31
CA MET A 1 11.93 -7.02 2.06
C MET A 1 11.16 -6.25 3.11
N ILE A 2 9.84 -6.40 3.15
CA ILE A 2 8.98 -5.79 4.16
C ILE A 2 8.28 -6.93 4.91
N PRO A 3 8.17 -6.92 6.25
CA PRO A 3 7.41 -7.95 6.97
C PRO A 3 5.98 -8.05 6.43
N PHE A 4 5.51 -9.27 6.17
CA PHE A 4 4.22 -9.48 5.51
C PHE A 4 3.05 -8.85 6.27
N THR A 5 3.09 -8.90 7.60
CA THR A 5 2.11 -8.25 8.49
C THR A 5 2.09 -6.73 8.34
N THR A 6 3.25 -6.09 8.19
CA THR A 6 3.34 -4.63 8.00
C THR A 6 2.83 -4.18 6.64
N LEU A 7 2.92 -5.04 5.61
CA LEU A 7 2.32 -4.76 4.30
C LEU A 7 0.79 -4.75 4.39
N ILE A 8 0.20 -5.75 5.06
CA ILE A 8 -1.25 -5.81 5.30
C ILE A 8 -1.73 -4.54 6.00
N ASP A 9 -1.04 -4.13 7.06
CA ASP A 9 -1.39 -2.96 7.88
C ASP A 9 -1.31 -1.66 7.06
N ARG A 10 -0.24 -1.50 6.25
CA ARG A 10 -0.07 -0.35 5.36
C ARG A 10 -1.14 -0.28 4.27
N LEU A 11 -1.51 -1.41 3.67
CA LEU A 11 -2.57 -1.44 2.66
C LEU A 11 -3.93 -1.06 3.26
N ASP A 12 -4.28 -1.64 4.41
CA ASP A 12 -5.52 -1.31 5.11
C ASP A 12 -5.56 0.18 5.49
N SER A 13 -4.47 0.71 6.05
CA SER A 13 -4.35 2.12 6.40
C SER A 13 -4.45 3.03 5.18
N SER A 14 -3.80 2.68 4.07
CA SER A 14 -3.83 3.47 2.84
C SER A 14 -5.25 3.59 2.30
N VAL A 15 -5.97 2.48 2.18
CA VAL A 15 -7.37 2.48 1.73
C VAL A 15 -8.25 3.34 2.62
N ARG A 16 -8.08 3.27 3.95
CA ARG A 16 -8.83 4.13 4.88
C ARG A 16 -8.52 5.61 4.67
N THR A 17 -7.24 5.97 4.51
CA THR A 17 -6.85 7.36 4.27
C THR A 17 -7.42 7.90 2.97
N HIS A 18 -7.35 7.13 1.88
CA HIS A 18 -7.92 7.54 0.60
C HIS A 18 -9.44 7.62 0.65
N ALA A 19 -10.12 6.65 1.26
CA ALA A 19 -11.57 6.70 1.45
C ALA A 19 -12.01 7.91 2.29
N PHE A 20 -11.22 8.28 3.30
CA PHE A 20 -11.47 9.48 4.09
C PHE A 20 -11.33 10.76 3.24
N ILE A 21 -10.25 10.87 2.46
CA ILE A 21 -10.02 12.00 1.55
C ILE A 21 -11.19 12.14 0.55
N LEU A 22 -11.60 11.05 -0.09
CA LEU A 22 -12.68 11.06 -1.08
C LEU A 22 -14.05 11.37 -0.48
N LYS A 23 -14.29 11.00 0.78
CA LYS A 23 -15.56 11.30 1.47
C LYS A 23 -15.66 12.75 1.94
N SER A 24 -14.54 13.47 2.07
CA SER A 24 -14.56 14.86 2.53
C SER A 24 -14.90 15.83 1.38
N PRO A 25 -16.06 16.53 1.38
CA PRO A 25 -16.47 17.36 0.24
C PRO A 25 -15.74 18.71 0.17
N ARG A 26 -15.14 19.15 1.29
CA ARG A 26 -14.38 20.40 1.42
C ARG A 26 -13.34 20.23 2.53
N LEU A 27 -12.05 20.32 2.22
CA LEU A 27 -10.96 20.43 3.20
C LEU A 27 -11.04 21.78 3.91
N ARG A 28 -12.02 21.95 4.80
CA ARG A 28 -12.07 23.01 5.81
C ARG A 28 -12.31 22.39 7.17
N THR A 29 -11.36 21.60 7.62
CA THR A 29 -11.18 21.36 9.04
C THR A 29 -9.68 21.31 9.29
N THR A 30 -9.21 22.27 10.06
CA THR A 30 -7.90 22.27 10.73
C THR A 30 -7.58 20.87 11.21
N PHE A 31 -6.37 20.38 10.94
CA PHE A 31 -5.84 19.10 11.43
C PHE A 31 -6.23 18.90 12.90
N SER A 32 -7.35 18.23 13.14
CA SER A 32 -7.80 17.92 14.48
C SER A 32 -6.85 16.86 15.00
N LYS A 33 -6.35 17.12 16.21
CA LYS A 33 -5.34 16.31 16.92
C LYS A 33 -5.57 14.83 16.64
N ALA A 34 -4.52 14.16 16.16
CA ALA A 34 -4.49 12.72 15.96
C ALA A 34 -4.94 12.07 17.29
N HIS A 35 -6.18 11.60 17.33
CA HIS A 35 -6.59 10.72 18.40
C HIS A 35 -5.77 9.45 18.21
N ASP A 36 -4.87 9.18 19.14
CA ASP A 36 -4.27 7.85 19.31
C ASP A 36 -5.39 6.88 19.66
N ILE A 37 -6.07 6.40 18.62
CA ILE A 37 -7.01 5.30 18.70
C ILE A 37 -6.17 4.12 19.13
N LYS A 38 -6.24 3.80 20.44
CA LYS A 38 -5.69 2.58 21.04
C LYS A 38 -5.90 1.44 20.05
N ARG A 39 -4.85 0.64 19.80
CA ARG A 39 -4.82 -0.53 18.90
C ARG A 39 -5.78 -1.65 19.37
N SER A 40 -7.07 -1.32 19.55
CA SER A 40 -8.14 -2.29 19.64
C SER A 40 -8.13 -3.09 18.35
N GLN A 41 -8.17 -4.41 18.47
CA GLN A 41 -8.01 -5.43 17.42
C GLN A 41 -8.55 -4.93 16.07
N ARG A 42 -7.67 -4.31 15.27
CA ARG A 42 -8.07 -3.82 13.95
C ARG A 42 -8.24 -5.06 13.09
N SER A 43 -9.47 -5.31 12.66
CA SER A 43 -9.73 -6.31 11.65
C SER A 43 -9.17 -5.77 10.33
N TYR A 44 -8.03 -6.32 9.90
CA TYR A 44 -7.37 -5.97 8.64
C TYR A 44 -8.07 -6.64 7.45
N ILE A 45 -9.39 -6.46 7.37
CA ILE A 45 -10.23 -7.14 6.38
C ILE A 45 -9.79 -6.71 4.99
N ILE A 46 -9.76 -5.39 4.72
CA ILE A 46 -9.39 -4.91 3.38
C ILE A 46 -7.93 -5.19 3.07
N GLY A 47 -7.03 -5.00 4.05
CA GLY A 47 -5.61 -5.32 3.89
C GLY A 47 -5.37 -6.77 3.53
N SER A 48 -6.02 -7.71 4.24
CA SER A 48 -5.87 -9.15 3.98
C SER A 48 -6.41 -9.55 2.61
N TYR A 49 -7.59 -9.06 2.22
CA TYR A 49 -8.14 -9.30 0.88
C TYR A 49 -7.22 -8.75 -0.22
N LEU A 50 -6.74 -7.52 -0.09
CA LEU A 50 -5.83 -6.92 -1.06
C LEU A 50 -4.52 -7.70 -1.17
N THR A 51 -3.91 -8.10 -0.05
CA THR A 51 -2.70 -8.93 -0.12
C THR A 51 -2.94 -10.27 -0.80
N SER A 52 -4.09 -10.91 -0.54
CA SER A 52 -4.46 -12.17 -1.21
C SER A 52 -4.64 -11.99 -2.72
N PHE A 53 -5.23 -10.87 -3.14
CA PHE A 53 -5.39 -10.51 -4.54
C PHE A 53 -4.04 -10.24 -5.21
N LEU A 54 -3.13 -9.49 -4.55
CA LEU A 54 -1.80 -9.20 -5.09
C LEU A 54 -0.95 -10.47 -5.26
N LEU A 55 -1.11 -11.45 -4.36
CA LEU A 55 -0.49 -12.77 -4.48
C LEU A 55 -1.05 -13.54 -5.68
N GLU A 56 -2.38 -13.56 -5.85
CA GLU A 56 -3.04 -14.23 -6.98
C GLU A 56 -2.62 -13.63 -8.32
N LYS A 57 -2.40 -12.31 -8.37
CA LYS A 57 -1.90 -11.61 -9.56
C LYS A 57 -0.40 -11.74 -9.79
N GLY A 58 0.34 -12.40 -8.90
CA GLY A 58 1.80 -12.55 -9.01
C GLY A 58 2.57 -11.24 -8.86
N ILE A 59 1.94 -10.20 -8.28
CA ILE A 59 2.52 -8.86 -8.07
C ILE A 59 3.46 -8.87 -6.86
N ILE A 60 3.13 -9.68 -5.85
CA ILE A 60 3.97 -9.87 -4.67
C ILE A 60 4.24 -11.36 -4.49
N ASN A 61 5.46 -11.67 -4.08
CA ASN A 61 5.88 -12.97 -3.62
C ASN A 61 6.13 -12.92 -2.12
N VAL A 62 5.89 -14.05 -1.48
CA VAL A 62 6.08 -14.24 -0.06
C VAL A 62 7.30 -15.11 0.13
N ILE A 63 8.28 -14.62 0.88
CA ILE A 63 9.52 -15.34 1.14
C ILE A 63 9.77 -15.50 2.64
N ASN A 64 10.47 -16.56 3.00
CA ASN A 64 10.99 -16.76 4.35
C ASN A 64 12.37 -16.11 4.51
N LYS A 65 12.94 -16.16 5.72
CA LYS A 65 14.32 -15.76 6.01
C LYS A 65 15.37 -16.42 5.10
N ASN A 66 15.08 -17.62 4.60
CA ASN A 66 15.96 -18.38 3.70
C ASN A 66 15.77 -18.02 2.22
N ASN A 67 15.01 -16.96 1.90
CA ASN A 67 14.63 -16.56 0.53
C ASN A 67 13.81 -17.60 -0.27
N GLU A 68 13.33 -18.64 0.38
CA GLU A 68 12.42 -19.62 -0.22
C GLU A 68 11.00 -19.04 -0.35
N ILE A 69 10.35 -19.31 -1.48
CA ILE A 69 8.97 -18.88 -1.75
C ILE A 69 8.02 -19.72 -0.89
N VAL A 70 7.19 -19.05 -0.09
CA VAL A 70 6.21 -19.68 0.79
C VAL A 70 4.81 -19.46 0.24
N GLN A 71 4.04 -20.53 0.10
CA GLN A 71 2.61 -20.44 -0.22
C GLN A 71 1.80 -20.22 1.05
N ILE A 72 1.11 -19.07 1.13
CA ILE A 72 0.19 -18.78 2.22
C ILE A 72 -1.17 -19.42 1.91
N LYS A 73 -1.61 -20.37 2.74
CA LYS A 73 -2.96 -20.94 2.65
C LYS A 73 -3.99 -19.98 3.24
N LYS A 74 -5.13 -19.81 2.56
CA LYS A 74 -6.27 -19.01 3.05
C LYS A 74 -6.71 -19.54 4.43
N GLY A 75 -6.79 -18.66 5.43
CA GLY A 75 -7.29 -18.99 6.77
C GLY A 75 -6.23 -19.26 7.86
N TYR A 76 -4.95 -19.31 7.52
CA TYR A 76 -3.88 -19.39 8.54
C TYR A 76 -3.45 -18.00 9.00
N SER A 77 -3.16 -17.88 10.31
CA SER A 77 -2.68 -16.65 10.93
C SER A 77 -1.34 -16.24 10.30
N TYR A 78 -1.30 -15.05 9.70
CA TYR A 78 -0.13 -14.44 9.06
C TYR A 78 1.06 -14.15 10.02
N PHE A 79 1.03 -14.71 11.23
CA PHE A 79 1.84 -14.34 12.39
C PHE A 79 2.85 -15.42 12.82
N CYS A 80 2.79 -16.64 12.28
CA CYS A 80 3.56 -17.76 12.84
C CYS A 80 5.02 -17.89 12.37
N SER A 81 5.48 -17.13 11.37
CA SER A 81 6.90 -17.14 10.96
C SER A 81 7.34 -15.79 10.38
N PRO A 82 8.66 -15.46 10.41
CA PRO A 82 9.20 -14.23 9.84
C PRO A 82 9.12 -14.28 8.32
N ILE A 83 7.92 -13.99 7.83
CA ILE A 83 7.56 -13.97 6.44
C ILE A 83 7.70 -12.53 5.93
N TYR A 84 8.32 -12.39 4.77
CA TYR A 84 8.51 -11.09 4.11
C TYR A 84 7.78 -11.07 2.78
N ALA A 85 7.19 -9.93 2.46
CA ALA A 85 6.72 -9.63 1.12
C ALA A 85 7.86 -9.05 0.27
N VAL A 86 7.92 -9.50 -0.98
CA VAL A 86 8.78 -8.99 -2.04
C VAL A 86 7.90 -8.63 -3.23
N CYS A 87 8.07 -7.43 -3.77
CA CYS A 87 7.37 -7.02 -4.98
C CYS A 87 8.04 -7.66 -6.20
N ASN A 88 7.23 -8.24 -7.07
CA ASN A 88 7.60 -8.78 -8.37
C ASN A 88 7.07 -7.88 -9.51
N ILE A 89 7.02 -6.57 -9.24
CA ILE A 89 6.55 -5.59 -10.23
C ILE A 89 7.72 -5.29 -11.15
N ASP A 90 7.48 -5.43 -12.44
CA ASP A 90 8.36 -4.92 -13.48
C ASP A 90 8.35 -3.39 -13.42
N LEU A 91 9.47 -2.79 -12.99
CA LEU A 91 9.58 -1.34 -12.78
C LEU A 91 9.35 -0.57 -14.08
N ASP A 92 9.66 -1.19 -15.22
CA ASP A 92 9.48 -0.60 -16.56
C ASP A 92 7.99 -0.45 -16.93
N ARG A 93 7.10 -1.15 -16.22
CA ARG A 93 5.64 -1.10 -16.43
C ARG A 93 4.91 -0.20 -15.45
N LEU A 94 5.59 0.34 -14.45
CA LEU A 94 4.95 1.24 -13.51
C LEU A 94 4.66 2.58 -14.21
N PRO A 95 3.41 3.09 -14.18
CA PRO A 95 3.07 4.42 -14.67
C PRO A 95 3.52 5.49 -13.68
N VAL A 96 4.72 5.33 -13.13
CA VAL A 96 5.37 6.33 -12.30
C VAL A 96 6.44 6.88 -13.21
N SER A 97 6.16 8.02 -13.84
CA SER A 97 7.25 8.88 -14.25
C SER A 97 8.04 9.15 -12.98
N LEU A 98 9.16 8.45 -12.79
CA LEU A 98 10.13 8.85 -11.80
C LEU A 98 10.33 10.34 -12.03
N ASN A 99 10.09 11.15 -10.99
CA ASN A 99 10.42 12.57 -11.03
C ASN A 99 11.94 12.64 -11.07
N LEU A 100 12.50 12.30 -12.23
CA LEU A 100 13.90 12.41 -12.54
C LEU A 100 14.22 13.90 -12.45
N PRO A 101 15.43 14.25 -11.99
CA PRO A 101 15.87 15.64 -12.02
C PRO A 101 15.65 16.18 -13.44
N MET A 102 14.91 17.27 -13.51
CA MET A 102 14.54 17.86 -14.79
C MET A 102 15.81 18.38 -15.47
N VAL A 103 16.16 17.78 -16.62
CA VAL A 103 17.30 18.24 -17.43
C VAL A 103 16.96 19.57 -18.12
N TYR A 104 15.67 19.90 -18.26
CA TYR A 104 15.18 21.12 -18.92
C TYR A 104 14.07 21.79 -18.10
N LYS A 105 13.82 23.09 -18.33
CA LYS A 105 12.79 23.86 -17.62
C LYS A 105 11.39 23.23 -17.80
N PRO A 106 10.56 23.14 -16.75
CA PRO A 106 9.20 22.64 -16.89
C PRO A 106 8.37 23.49 -17.84
N ILE A 107 7.38 22.85 -18.45
CA ILE A 107 6.34 23.54 -19.21
C ILE A 107 5.59 24.45 -18.23
N ASP A 108 5.47 25.73 -18.59
CA ASP A 108 4.72 26.68 -17.80
C ASP A 108 3.22 26.31 -17.79
N TRP A 109 2.57 26.44 -16.64
CA TRP A 109 1.17 26.08 -16.48
C TRP A 109 0.30 26.98 -17.38
N SER A 110 -0.49 26.38 -18.26
CA SER A 110 -1.51 27.08 -19.05
C SER A 110 -2.92 26.71 -18.58
N PRO A 111 -3.86 27.66 -18.53
CA PRO A 111 -5.25 27.32 -18.25
C PRO A 111 -5.79 26.36 -19.33
N ILE A 112 -6.63 25.42 -18.91
CA ILE A 112 -7.40 24.59 -19.83
C ILE A 112 -8.34 25.55 -20.59
N LYS A 113 -8.23 25.58 -21.92
CA LYS A 113 -9.18 26.30 -22.76
C LYS A 113 -10.43 25.43 -22.88
N ASP A 114 -11.57 25.95 -22.43
CA ASP A 114 -12.89 25.39 -22.70
C ASP A 114 -13.23 25.45 -24.20
#